data_AF-A0A5B0TY76-F1
#
_entry.id   AF-A0A5B0TY76-F1
#
_cell.length_a   1.000
_cell.length_b   1.000
_cell.length_c   1.000
_cell.angle_alpha   90.00
_cell.angle_beta   90.00
_cell.angle_gamma   90.00
#
_symmetry.space_group_name_H-M   'P 1'
#
loop_
_entity.id
_entity.type
_entity.pdbx_description
1 polymer ?
#
loop_
_entity_poly.entity_id
_entity_poly.type
_entity_poly.pdbx_seq_one_letter_code
_entity_poly.pdbx_strand_id
1 'polypeptide(L)'
;MSIALDGWNVPGFETRVNAGVKLAGGDMSGLGSFSLSSDQGVKSGTLTVNTKIPFNESASLALLISKAKALDENGARIIYTVNNELAAAYKIRKAKFDGDISASEIENKKGWQVAFKLVEVQSVSEREQQQLDEQATESAQPQATTSNDDVQNKFNEVEGP
;
A
#
# COMPACT_ATOMS: atom_id res chain seq x y z
N MET A 1 -17.92 -5.51 -13.87
CA MET A 1 -17.17 -4.79 -12.83
C MET A 1 -16.41 -3.65 -13.51
N SER A 2 -16.43 -2.45 -12.94
CA SER A 2 -15.74 -1.26 -13.47
C SER A 2 -14.83 -0.66 -12.40
N ILE A 3 -13.85 0.13 -12.83
CA ILE A 3 -12.97 0.89 -11.94
C ILE A 3 -12.87 2.30 -12.51
N ALA A 4 -12.99 3.30 -11.64
CA ALA A 4 -12.84 4.69 -12.03
C ALA A 4 -11.67 5.35 -11.28
N LEU A 5 -10.96 6.22 -11.99
CA LEU A 5 -9.81 7.00 -11.50
C LEU A 5 -10.19 8.48 -11.56
N ASP A 6 -10.35 9.13 -10.41
CA ASP A 6 -10.87 10.52 -10.28
C ASP A 6 -12.19 10.74 -11.05
N GLY A 7 -13.09 9.76 -10.98
CA GLY A 7 -14.38 9.79 -11.70
C GLY A 7 -14.28 9.44 -13.19
N TRP A 8 -13.08 9.31 -13.76
CA TRP A 8 -12.89 8.78 -15.10
C TRP A 8 -12.97 7.25 -15.08
N ASN A 9 -14.02 6.69 -15.69
CA ASN A 9 -14.16 5.25 -15.82
C ASN A 9 -13.12 4.68 -16.79
N VAL A 10 -12.43 3.61 -16.38
CA VAL A 10 -11.45 2.94 -17.24
C VAL A 10 -12.19 2.34 -18.45
N PRO A 11 -11.82 2.72 -19.68
CA PRO A 11 -12.48 2.26 -20.89
C PRO A 11 -12.24 0.77 -21.13
N GLY A 12 -13.17 0.15 -21.83
CA GLY A 12 -13.10 -1.26 -22.20
C GLY A 12 -14.20 -2.11 -21.57
N PHE A 13 -14.11 -3.41 -21.85
CA PHE A 13 -15.05 -4.43 -21.40
C PHE A 13 -14.29 -5.61 -20.78
N GLU A 14 -15.04 -6.50 -20.10
CA GLU A 14 -14.46 -7.63 -19.37
C GLU A 14 -13.36 -7.21 -18.37
N THR A 15 -13.48 -6.01 -17.79
CA THR A 15 -12.51 -5.48 -16.82
C THR A 15 -12.44 -6.37 -15.58
N ARG A 16 -11.24 -6.86 -15.30
CA ARG A 16 -10.87 -7.61 -14.10
C ARG A 16 -9.95 -6.75 -13.26
N VAL A 17 -10.30 -6.58 -11.99
CA VAL A 17 -9.48 -5.90 -10.99
C VAL A 17 -9.03 -6.94 -9.99
N ASN A 18 -7.75 -6.97 -9.70
CA ASN A 18 -7.14 -7.80 -8.66
C ASN A 18 -6.47 -6.89 -7.65
N ALA A 19 -6.73 -7.11 -6.36
CA ALA A 19 -6.11 -6.38 -5.28
C ALA A 19 -5.21 -7.32 -4.47
N GLY A 20 -4.03 -6.84 -4.11
CA GLY A 20 -3.08 -7.58 -3.28
C GLY A 20 -2.40 -6.66 -2.30
N VAL A 21 -2.07 -7.18 -1.12
CA VAL A 21 -1.23 -6.50 -0.14
C VAL A 21 -0.11 -7.45 0.24
N LYS A 22 1.12 -6.95 0.31
CA LYS A 22 2.23 -7.73 0.87
C LYS A 22 2.07 -7.72 2.38
N LEU A 23 1.71 -8.87 2.94
CA LEU A 23 1.76 -9.09 4.38
C LEU A 23 3.22 -9.39 4.73
N ALA A 24 3.81 -8.58 5.60
CA ALA A 24 5.09 -8.93 6.23
C ALA A 24 4.86 -10.23 7.03
N GLY A 25 5.29 -11.35 6.47
CA GLY A 25 5.41 -12.62 7.16
C GLY A 25 6.85 -12.76 7.61
N GLY A 26 7.05 -13.00 8.91
CA GLY A 26 8.36 -13.25 9.48
C GLY A 26 8.95 -14.56 8.96
N ASP A 27 9.60 -14.51 7.81
CA ASP A 27 10.50 -15.56 7.35
C ASP A 27 11.94 -15.10 7.58
N MET A 28 12.33 -15.16 8.84
CA MET A 28 13.69 -15.00 9.34
C MET A 28 14.48 -16.31 9.15
N SER A 29 14.28 -17.01 8.03
CA SER A 29 14.94 -18.28 7.76
C SER A 29 16.12 -18.09 6.80
N GLY A 30 17.29 -17.84 7.39
CA GLY A 30 18.53 -18.39 6.89
C GLY A 30 19.47 -17.45 6.13
N LEU A 31 20.46 -16.94 6.89
CA LEU A 31 21.84 -16.72 6.43
C LEU A 31 22.03 -15.81 5.20
N GLY A 32 22.18 -14.51 5.43
CA GLY A 32 22.86 -13.68 4.44
C GLY A 32 22.60 -12.19 4.60
N SER A 33 23.68 -11.46 4.90
CA SER A 33 23.83 -10.00 4.78
C SER A 33 23.00 -9.12 5.72
N PHE A 34 23.75 -8.50 6.63
CA PHE A 34 23.43 -7.24 7.30
C PHE A 34 22.74 -6.24 6.35
N SER A 35 21.43 -6.09 6.49
CA SER A 35 20.76 -4.81 6.31
C SER A 35 19.98 -4.56 7.60
N LEU A 36 20.50 -3.61 8.38
CA LEU A 36 19.84 -3.04 9.54
C LEU A 36 18.43 -2.60 9.12
N SER A 37 17.42 -3.15 9.80
CA SER A 37 16.17 -2.47 10.14
C SER A 37 15.42 -1.76 9.00
N SER A 38 14.38 -2.40 8.46
CA SER A 38 13.22 -1.65 7.95
C SER A 38 11.97 -2.52 7.95
N ASP A 39 11.49 -2.83 9.16
CA ASP A 39 10.07 -3.10 9.39
C ASP A 39 9.22 -1.80 9.34
N GLN A 40 9.81 -0.72 8.79
CA GLN A 40 9.23 0.59 8.47
C GLN A 40 8.67 0.64 7.02
N GLY A 41 8.58 -0.51 6.36
CA GLY A 41 8.14 -0.64 4.98
C GLY A 41 6.61 -0.70 4.88
N VAL A 42 5.96 0.46 4.83
CA VAL A 42 4.54 0.64 4.51
C VAL A 42 4.01 -0.47 3.59
N LYS A 43 3.15 -1.34 4.12
CA LYS A 43 2.46 -2.40 3.37
C LYS A 43 1.53 -1.77 2.34
N SER A 44 2.09 -1.38 1.19
CA SER A 44 1.36 -0.68 0.15
C SER A 44 0.45 -1.67 -0.58
N GLY A 45 -0.85 -1.40 -0.59
CA GLY A 45 -1.80 -2.10 -1.44
C GLY A 45 -1.42 -1.95 -2.92
N THR A 46 -1.60 -3.01 -3.69
CA THR A 46 -1.42 -3.03 -5.14
C THR A 46 -2.73 -3.42 -5.80
N LEU A 47 -3.08 -2.73 -6.88
CA LEU A 47 -4.20 -3.07 -7.75
C LEU A 47 -3.66 -3.37 -9.14
N THR A 48 -3.99 -4.55 -9.66
CA THR A 48 -3.74 -4.91 -11.06
C THR A 48 -5.06 -4.90 -11.81
N VAL A 49 -5.13 -4.11 -12.87
CA VAL A 49 -6.32 -3.99 -13.72
C VAL A 49 -6.01 -4.60 -15.08
N ASN A 50 -6.90 -5.44 -15.56
CA ASN A 50 -6.84 -6.02 -16.90
C ASN A 50 -8.17 -5.77 -17.60
N THR A 51 -8.16 -5.14 -18.77
CA THR A 51 -9.36 -4.78 -19.52
C THR A 51 -9.15 -5.02 -21.01
N LYS A 52 -10.25 -5.15 -21.77
CA LYS A 52 -10.20 -5.31 -23.22
C LYS A 52 -10.78 -4.07 -23.88
N ILE A 53 -10.00 -3.46 -24.77
CA ILE A 53 -10.40 -2.26 -25.52
C ILE A 53 -10.52 -2.65 -27.00
N PRO A 54 -11.68 -2.42 -27.64
CA PRO A 54 -11.85 -2.74 -29.06
C PRO A 54 -11.08 -1.78 -29.97
N PHE A 55 -10.73 -2.21 -31.18
CA PHE A 55 -9.89 -1.42 -32.10
C PHE A 55 -10.51 -0.10 -32.56
N ASN A 56 -11.84 -0.02 -32.60
CA ASN A 56 -12.56 1.21 -32.91
C ASN A 56 -12.43 2.27 -31.80
N GLU A 57 -12.00 1.89 -30.59
CA GLU A 57 -11.77 2.77 -29.45
C GLU A 57 -10.27 3.05 -29.23
N SER A 58 -9.51 3.22 -30.31
CA SER A 58 -8.09 3.56 -30.25
C SER A 58 -7.82 4.86 -29.47
N ALA A 59 -8.73 5.84 -29.55
CA ALA A 59 -8.66 7.08 -28.78
C ALA A 59 -8.75 6.82 -27.26
N SER A 60 -9.57 5.87 -26.83
CA SER A 60 -9.70 5.47 -25.42
C SER A 60 -8.40 4.84 -24.90
N LEU A 61 -7.76 3.98 -25.70
CA LEU A 61 -6.45 3.41 -25.38
C LEU A 61 -5.37 4.49 -25.27
N ALA A 62 -5.32 5.42 -26.22
CA ALA A 62 -4.36 6.52 -26.21
C ALA A 62 -4.53 7.42 -24.97
N LEU A 63 -5.78 7.71 -24.58
CA LEU A 63 -6.09 8.47 -23.38
C LEU A 63 -5.64 7.74 -22.10
N LEU A 64 -5.86 6.43 -22.02
CA LEU A 64 -5.42 5.61 -20.88
C LEU A 64 -3.90 5.65 -20.74
N ILE A 65 -3.17 5.47 -21.85
CA ILE A 65 -1.69 5.53 -21.86
C ILE A 65 -1.22 6.94 -21.49
N SER A 66 -1.87 7.99 -21.99
CA SER A 66 -1.56 9.39 -21.66
C SER A 66 -1.70 9.64 -20.15
N LYS A 67 -2.82 9.23 -19.55
CA LYS A 67 -3.04 9.34 -18.09
C LYS A 67 -2.02 8.53 -17.29
N ALA A 68 -1.66 7.33 -17.74
CA ALA A 68 -0.66 6.52 -17.08
C ALA A 68 0.74 7.16 -17.11
N LYS A 69 1.08 7.84 -18.22
CA LYS A 69 2.36 8.54 -18.40
C LYS A 69 2.38 9.94 -17.78
N ALA A 70 1.23 10.52 -17.49
CA ALA A 70 1.12 11.87 -16.98
C ALA A 70 1.88 12.04 -15.65
N LEU A 71 2.56 13.17 -15.56
CA LEU A 71 3.27 13.64 -14.38
C LEU A 71 2.66 14.98 -13.96
N ASP A 72 2.76 15.30 -12.68
CA ASP A 72 2.41 16.62 -12.19
C ASP A 72 3.46 17.68 -12.58
N GLU A 73 3.23 18.93 -12.18
CA GLU A 73 4.13 20.06 -12.46
C GLU A 73 5.53 19.87 -11.86
N ASN A 74 5.67 19.00 -10.85
CA ASN A 74 6.92 18.68 -10.19
C ASN A 74 7.60 17.43 -10.77
N GLY A 75 7.05 16.84 -11.84
CA GLY A 75 7.55 15.61 -12.45
C GLY A 75 7.25 14.34 -11.64
N ALA A 76 6.40 14.40 -10.63
CA ALA A 76 5.96 13.25 -9.86
C ALA A 76 4.74 12.57 -10.51
N ARG A 77 4.53 11.29 -10.18
CA ARG A 77 3.38 10.51 -10.70
C ARG A 77 2.08 11.05 -10.13
N ILE A 78 1.11 11.31 -11.01
CA ILE A 78 -0.24 11.74 -10.61
C ILE A 78 -0.90 10.68 -9.73
N ILE A 79 -1.47 11.14 -8.61
CA ILE A 79 -2.23 10.32 -7.68
C ILE A 79 -3.70 10.42 -8.07
N TYR A 80 -4.32 9.27 -8.29
CA TYR A 80 -5.71 9.15 -8.67
C TYR A 80 -6.55 8.61 -7.50
N THR A 81 -7.76 9.13 -7.35
CA THR A 81 -8.79 8.58 -6.46
C THR A 81 -9.42 7.36 -7.10
N VAL A 82 -9.27 6.20 -6.48
CA VAL A 82 -9.77 4.93 -7.01
C VAL A 82 -11.16 4.66 -6.47
N ASN A 83 -12.12 4.47 -7.39
CA ASN A 83 -13.48 4.05 -7.08
C ASN A 83 -13.73 2.66 -7.64
N ASN A 84 -13.71 1.66 -6.76
CA ASN A 84 -14.04 0.27 -7.05
C ASN A 84 -14.33 -0.48 -5.73
N GLU A 85 -15.28 -1.41 -5.75
CA GLU A 85 -15.68 -2.16 -4.54
C GLU A 85 -14.52 -2.99 -3.95
N LEU A 86 -13.70 -3.63 -4.81
CA LEU A 86 -12.54 -4.41 -4.37
C LEU A 86 -11.45 -3.50 -3.79
N ALA A 87 -11.19 -2.36 -4.43
CA ALA A 87 -10.26 -1.36 -3.89
C ALA A 87 -10.71 -0.84 -2.52
N ALA A 88 -12.01 -0.56 -2.37
CA ALA A 88 -12.60 -0.14 -1.11
C ALA A 88 -12.48 -1.22 -0.01
N ALA A 89 -12.65 -2.50 -0.34
CA ALA A 89 -12.45 -3.62 0.59
C ALA A 89 -11.00 -3.71 1.10
N TYR A 90 -10.02 -3.38 0.24
CA TYR A 90 -8.60 -3.29 0.60
C TYR A 90 -8.22 -1.93 1.22
N LYS A 91 -9.19 -1.02 1.43
CA LYS A 91 -8.99 0.36 1.89
C LYS A 91 -8.10 1.22 0.98
N ILE A 92 -7.91 0.82 -0.27
CA ILE A 92 -7.13 1.56 -1.26
C ILE A 92 -8.00 2.67 -1.85
N ARG A 93 -7.83 3.90 -1.36
CA ARG A 93 -8.58 5.08 -1.84
C ARG A 93 -7.81 5.91 -2.86
N LYS A 94 -6.50 6.02 -2.68
CA LYS A 94 -5.62 6.80 -3.56
C LYS A 94 -4.52 5.89 -4.09
N ALA A 95 -4.32 5.90 -5.39
CA ALA A 95 -3.28 5.11 -6.03
C ALA A 95 -2.67 5.85 -7.21
N LYS A 96 -1.44 5.52 -7.54
CA LYS A 96 -0.73 6.03 -8.72
C LYS A 96 -0.34 4.88 -9.63
N PHE A 97 -0.19 5.15 -10.92
CA PHE A 97 0.37 4.16 -11.85
C PHE A 97 1.80 3.81 -11.42
N ASP A 98 2.08 2.51 -11.42
CA ASP A 98 3.35 1.93 -10.98
C ASP A 98 3.77 0.79 -11.90
N GLY A 99 5.07 0.64 -12.11
CA GLY A 99 5.62 -0.35 -13.04
C GLY A 99 5.22 -0.07 -14.49
N ASP A 100 4.80 -1.12 -15.19
CA ASP A 100 4.55 -1.11 -16.62
C ASP A 100 3.06 -1.17 -16.96
N ILE A 101 2.71 -0.52 -18.07
CA ILE A 101 1.45 -0.70 -18.77
C ILE A 101 1.71 -1.46 -20.06
N SER A 102 1.02 -2.58 -20.25
CA SER A 102 1.12 -3.41 -21.44
C SER A 102 -0.21 -3.46 -22.18
N ALA A 103 -0.13 -3.48 -23.51
CA ALA A 103 -1.26 -3.69 -24.39
C ALA A 103 -0.88 -4.73 -25.44
N SER A 104 -1.65 -5.81 -25.54
CA SER A 104 -1.42 -6.90 -26.49
C SER A 104 -2.67 -7.14 -27.33
N GLU A 105 -2.52 -7.36 -28.63
CA GLU A 105 -3.64 -7.75 -29.48
C GLU A 105 -4.24 -9.10 -29.03
N ILE A 106 -5.57 -9.21 -29.09
CA ILE A 106 -6.29 -10.41 -28.69
C ILE A 106 -6.43 -11.32 -29.91
N GLU A 107 -5.92 -12.54 -29.80
CA GLU A 107 -6.10 -13.54 -30.84
C GLU A 107 -7.59 -13.83 -31.05
N ASN A 108 -8.04 -13.84 -32.31
CA ASN A 108 -9.44 -14.07 -32.71
C ASN A 108 -10.45 -12.98 -32.29
N LYS A 109 -10.01 -11.80 -31.80
CA LYS A 109 -10.89 -10.64 -31.54
C LYS A 109 -10.22 -9.33 -31.96
N LYS A 110 -10.99 -8.40 -32.55
CA LYS A 110 -10.49 -7.05 -32.92
C LYS A 110 -10.41 -6.13 -31.71
N GLY A 111 -9.42 -6.37 -30.84
CA GLY A 111 -9.21 -5.57 -29.64
C GLY A 111 -7.84 -5.81 -29.01
N TRP A 112 -7.48 -4.92 -28.11
CA TRP A 112 -6.29 -5.02 -27.27
C TRP A 112 -6.69 -5.43 -25.86
N GLN A 113 -5.95 -6.37 -25.28
CA GLN A 113 -5.94 -6.62 -23.86
C GLN A 113 -4.92 -5.69 -23.22
N VAL A 114 -5.37 -4.85 -22.30
CA VAL A 114 -4.57 -3.86 -21.61
C VAL A 114 -4.44 -4.26 -20.15
N ALA A 115 -3.20 -4.32 -19.65
CA ALA A 115 -2.92 -4.59 -18.25
C ALA A 115 -2.05 -3.48 -17.67
N PHE A 116 -2.39 -3.02 -16.46
CA PHE A 116 -1.62 -2.03 -15.74
C PHE A 116 -1.74 -2.23 -14.24
N LYS A 117 -0.78 -1.66 -13.51
CA LYS A 117 -0.70 -1.73 -12.06
C LYS A 117 -0.82 -0.34 -11.45
N LEU A 118 -1.55 -0.26 -10.35
CA LEU A 118 -1.65 0.90 -9.47
C LEU A 118 -1.11 0.52 -8.10
N VAL A 119 -0.32 1.41 -7.51
CA VAL A 119 0.17 1.27 -6.13
C VAL A 119 -0.52 2.30 -5.25
N GLU A 120 -0.98 1.85 -4.08
CA GLU A 120 -1.54 2.71 -3.06
C GLU A 120 -0.56 3.81 -2.66
N VAL A 121 -1.09 5.02 -2.48
CA VAL A 121 -0.34 6.15 -1.92
C VAL A 121 -1.02 6.56 -0.63
N GLN A 122 -0.38 6.26 0.50
CA GLN A 122 -0.79 6.78 1.80
C GLN A 122 -0.48 8.27 1.87
N SER A 123 -1.43 9.06 2.37
CA SER A 123 -1.23 10.49 2.57
C SER A 123 -0.21 10.75 3.68
N VAL A 124 0.49 11.89 3.63
CA VAL A 124 1.45 12.30 4.67
C VAL A 124 0.82 12.31 6.06
N SER A 125 -0.44 12.73 6.17
CA SER A 125 -1.20 12.74 7.43
C SER A 125 -1.45 11.33 7.98
N GLU A 126 -1.72 10.35 7.11
CA GLU A 126 -1.85 8.95 7.53
C GLU A 126 -0.49 8.35 7.95
N ARG A 127 0.62 8.80 7.36
CA ARG A 127 1.97 8.42 7.79
C ARG A 127 2.34 9.03 9.14
N GLU A 128 2.00 10.30 9.37
CA GLU A 128 2.23 10.98 10.66
C GLU A 128 1.37 10.38 11.78
N GLN A 129 0.09 10.09 11.50
CA GLN A 129 -0.80 9.42 12.45
C GLN A 129 -0.30 8.00 12.80
N GLN A 130 0.18 7.24 11.81
CA GLN A 130 0.80 5.93 12.05
C GLN A 130 2.03 6.06 12.97
N GLN A 131 2.91 7.04 12.74
CA GLN A 131 4.06 7.27 13.62
C GLN A 131 3.65 7.66 15.05
N LEU A 132 2.58 8.44 15.20
CA LEU A 132 2.05 8.84 16.51
C LEU A 132 1.40 7.66 17.25
N ASP A 133 0.62 6.83 16.55
CA ASP A 133 -0.01 5.64 17.13
C ASP A 133 1.03 4.54 17.46
N GLU A 134 2.10 4.41 16.66
CA GLU A 134 3.23 3.51 16.93
C GLU A 134 4.00 3.94 18.20
N GLN A 135 4.27 5.25 18.38
CA GLN A 135 4.88 5.76 19.62
C GLN A 135 3.97 5.59 20.85
N ALA A 136 2.65 5.68 20.68
CA ALA A 136 1.69 5.42 21.75
C ALA A 136 1.64 3.93 22.16
N THR A 137 1.98 3.01 21.24
CA THR A 137 1.97 1.56 21.50
C THR A 137 3.27 1.08 22.18
N GLU A 138 4.42 1.73 21.91
CA GLU A 138 5.67 1.48 22.66
C GLU A 138 5.64 2.05 24.10
N SER A 139 4.75 3.01 24.36
CA SER A 139 4.56 3.61 25.69
C SER A 139 3.71 2.76 26.64
N ALA A 140 3.15 1.64 26.19
CA ALA A 140 2.48 0.66 27.04
C ALA A 140 3.45 -0.42 27.54
N GLN A 141 4.57 0.00 28.14
CA GLN A 141 5.22 -0.86 29.13
C GLN A 141 4.25 -0.98 30.31
N PRO A 142 3.82 -2.19 30.74
CA PRO A 142 3.36 -2.34 32.10
C PRO A 142 4.56 -2.02 32.98
N GLN A 143 4.52 -0.81 33.54
CA GLN A 143 5.36 -0.38 34.63
C GLN A 143 4.97 -1.24 35.85
N ALA A 144 5.44 -2.49 35.88
CA ALA A 144 5.55 -3.26 37.09
C ALA A 144 6.67 -2.59 37.88
N THR A 145 6.33 -1.55 38.64
CA THR A 145 7.15 -1.06 39.73
C THR A 145 7.44 -2.23 40.65
N THR A 146 8.64 -2.79 40.53
CA THR A 146 9.34 -3.53 41.58
C THR A 146 9.49 -2.60 42.77
N SER A 147 8.43 -2.53 43.58
CA SER A 147 8.40 -1.85 44.85
C SER A 147 7.91 -2.89 45.84
N ASN A 148 8.81 -3.74 46.33
CA ASN A 148 8.63 -4.41 47.64
C ASN A 148 9.83 -5.22 48.17
N ASP A 149 10.95 -5.41 47.46
CA ASP A 149 12.07 -6.19 48.03
C ASP A 149 13.17 -5.35 48.73
N ASP A 150 13.31 -4.05 48.44
CA ASP A 150 14.36 -3.21 49.05
C ASP A 150 14.01 -2.61 50.42
N VAL A 151 12.72 -2.65 50.83
CA VAL A 151 12.29 -2.10 52.12
C VAL A 151 12.38 -3.15 53.25
N GLN A 152 12.39 -4.45 52.93
CA GLN A 152 12.51 -5.50 53.95
C GLN A 152 13.97 -5.77 54.38
N ASN A 153 14.96 -5.50 53.52
CA ASN A 153 16.37 -5.75 53.87
C ASN A 153 17.04 -4.63 54.69
N LYS A 154 16.44 -3.43 54.81
CA LYS A 154 17.00 -2.33 55.62
C LYS A 154 16.52 -2.29 57.07
N PHE A 155 15.57 -3.14 57.46
CA PHE A 155 15.11 -3.24 58.86
C PHE A 155 15.85 -4.30 59.68
N ASN A 156 16.74 -5.08 59.06
CA ASN A 156 17.45 -6.20 59.71
C ASN A 156 18.92 -5.91 60.08
N GLU A 157 19.37 -4.65 59.96
CA GLU A 157 20.74 -4.21 60.27
C GLU A 157 20.80 -3.07 61.31
N VAL A 158 19.69 -2.74 61.99
CA VAL A 158 19.74 -1.82 63.14
C VAL A 158 20.00 -2.62 64.42
N GLU A 159 21.28 -2.91 64.67
CA GLU A 159 21.76 -3.25 66.01
C GLU A 159 21.91 -1.97 66.86
N GLY A 160 21.25 -1.98 68.03
CA GLY A 160 21.64 -1.22 69.23
C GLY A 160 21.14 0.22 69.33
N PRO A 161 20.99 0.77 70.55
CA PRO A 161 21.71 0.41 71.78
C PRO A 161 21.00 -0.57 72.73
#